data_AF-A0A929NT35-F1
#
_entry.id   AF-A0A929NT35-F1
#
_cell.length_a   1.000
_cell.length_b   1.000
_cell.length_c   1.000
_cell.angle_alpha   90.00
_cell.angle_beta   90.00
_cell.angle_gamma   90.00
#
_symmetry.space_group_name_H-M   'P 1'
#
loop_
_entity.id
_entity.type
_entity.pdbx_description
1 polymer ?
#
loop_
_entity_poly.entity_id
_entity_poly.type
_entity_poly.pdbx_seq_one_letter_code
_entity_poly.pdbx_strand_id
1 'polypeptide(L)'
;MLAATSIGMSLEITDARLRRLYDYWNAMRGERAMPLRRDINPVDIPDLLGFVNIFEVQEGPRDFKVRLNGSEVAEMLGRDITGKYCSTVISGPDAVRCKMAFDICVDRCSPAIVETSLAFCDKPYIA
;
A
#
# COMPACT_ATOMS: atom_id res chain seq x y z
N MET A 1 -4.99 -10.09 23.52
CA MET A 1 -3.74 -10.67 22.98
C MET A 1 -3.21 -9.68 21.94
N LEU A 2 -2.26 -8.83 22.33
CA LEU A 2 -1.72 -7.76 21.49
C LEU A 2 -0.83 -8.40 20.41
N ALA A 3 -1.25 -8.36 19.15
CA ALA A 3 -0.37 -8.70 18.03
C ALA A 3 0.73 -7.65 17.97
N ALA A 4 1.97 -8.07 18.24
CA ALA A 4 3.15 -7.23 18.13
C ALA A 4 3.31 -6.79 16.68
N THR A 5 3.21 -5.48 16.41
CA THR A 5 3.57 -4.87 15.14
C THR A 5 5.07 -5.05 14.94
N SER A 6 5.45 -6.12 14.25
CA SER A 6 6.86 -6.35 13.90
C SER A 6 7.20 -5.45 12.71
N ILE A 7 7.78 -4.29 12.98
CA ILE A 7 8.42 -3.45 11.95
C ILE A 7 9.83 -3.98 11.77
N GLY A 8 9.96 -5.10 11.05
CA GLY A 8 11.23 -5.73 10.72
C GLY A 8 11.61 -5.44 9.28
N MET A 9 12.79 -4.85 9.06
CA MET A 9 13.40 -4.61 7.74
C MET A 9 13.89 -5.92 7.07
N SER A 10 13.54 -7.08 7.63
CA SER A 10 13.79 -8.42 7.07
C SER A 10 12.79 -9.45 7.62
N LEU A 11 11.50 -9.12 7.66
CA LEU A 11 10.48 -10.17 7.59
C LEU A 11 10.54 -10.73 6.17
N GLU A 12 10.81 -12.03 6.02
CA GLU A 12 10.87 -12.67 4.70
C GLU A 12 9.59 -12.35 3.94
N ILE A 13 9.72 -11.69 2.79
CA ILE A 13 8.60 -11.53 1.87
C ILE A 13 8.31 -12.91 1.30
N THR A 14 7.28 -13.57 1.84
CA THR A 14 6.86 -14.94 1.50
C THR A 14 5.87 -14.96 0.34
N ASP A 15 5.01 -13.94 0.20
CA ASP A 15 4.11 -13.82 -0.94
C ASP A 15 4.92 -13.48 -2.21
N ALA A 16 4.78 -14.32 -3.23
CA ALA A 16 5.51 -14.20 -4.49
C ALA A 16 5.23 -12.88 -5.24
N ARG A 17 4.02 -12.33 -5.13
CA ARG A 17 3.65 -11.05 -5.75
C ARG A 17 4.33 -9.90 -5.04
N LEU A 18 4.34 -9.91 -3.70
CA LEU A 18 5.06 -8.91 -2.91
C LEU A 18 6.57 -8.98 -3.15
N ARG A 19 7.13 -10.20 -3.26
CA ARG A 19 8.54 -10.40 -3.61
C ARG A 19 8.85 -9.80 -4.98
N ARG A 20 8.06 -10.14 -5.99
CA ARG A 20 8.21 -9.60 -7.35
C ARG A 20 8.12 -8.08 -7.39
N LEU A 21 7.17 -7.48 -6.68
CA LEU A 21 7.03 -6.02 -6.59
C LEU A 21 8.25 -5.38 -5.92
N TYR A 22 8.75 -5.97 -4.85
CA TYR A 22 9.93 -5.49 -4.13
C TYR A 22 11.20 -5.56 -4.98
N ASP A 23 11.40 -6.66 -5.72
CA ASP A 23 12.54 -6.83 -6.62
C ASP A 23 12.49 -5.80 -7.76
N TYR A 24 11.31 -5.56 -8.34
CA TYR A 24 11.10 -4.50 -9.32
C TYR A 24 11.40 -3.11 -8.73
N TRP A 25 10.88 -2.81 -7.53
CA TRP A 25 11.12 -1.54 -6.85
C TRP A 25 12.61 -1.29 -6.60
N ASN A 26 13.35 -2.33 -6.17
CA ASN A 26 14.80 -2.26 -6.01
C ASN A 26 15.54 -2.06 -7.34
N ALA A 27 15.12 -2.73 -8.40
CA ALA A 27 15.70 -2.52 -9.72
C ALA A 27 15.53 -1.06 -10.18
N MET A 28 14.34 -0.47 -9.97
CA MET A 28 14.06 0.90 -10.38
C MET A 28 14.79 1.95 -9.53
N ARG A 29 14.95 1.72 -8.22
CA ARG A 29 15.66 2.67 -7.36
C ARG A 29 17.16 2.72 -7.68
N GLY A 30 17.75 1.58 -8.04
CA GLY A 30 19.20 1.41 -8.16
C GLY A 30 19.88 1.72 -6.83
N GLU A 31 20.79 2.70 -6.83
CA GLU A 31 21.51 3.13 -5.63
C GLU A 31 20.74 4.20 -4.80
N ARG A 32 19.67 4.78 -5.34
CA ARG A 32 18.87 5.82 -4.66
C ARG A 32 18.00 5.22 -3.56
N ALA A 33 17.63 6.02 -2.56
CA ALA A 33 16.75 5.58 -1.47
C ALA A 33 15.41 5.00 -1.97
N MET A 34 14.82 5.61 -3.00
CA MET A 34 13.57 5.16 -3.62
C MET A 34 13.54 5.52 -5.12
N PRO A 35 12.74 4.82 -5.96
CA PRO A 35 12.53 5.21 -7.35
C PRO A 35 11.70 6.50 -7.43
N LEU A 36 11.85 7.24 -8.52
CA LEU A 36 10.91 8.30 -8.87
C LEU A 36 9.64 7.67 -9.44
N ARG A 37 8.51 8.38 -9.32
CA ARG A 37 7.25 7.94 -9.93
C ARG A 37 7.39 7.65 -11.43
N ARG A 38 8.17 8.45 -12.17
CA ARG A 38 8.40 8.25 -13.62
C ARG A 38 9.22 7.02 -13.97
N ASP A 39 9.95 6.46 -13.00
CA ASP A 39 10.76 5.27 -13.22
C ASP A 39 9.87 4.01 -13.21
N ILE A 40 8.68 4.09 -12.61
CA ILE A 40 7.72 2.98 -12.55
C ILE A 40 6.87 2.99 -13.82
N ASN A 41 7.10 2.01 -14.68
CA ASN A 41 6.32 1.77 -15.89
C ASN A 41 5.34 0.60 -15.67
N PRO A 42 4.01 0.83 -15.75
CA PRO A 42 3.01 -0.20 -15.51
C PRO A 42 3.16 -1.46 -16.38
N VAL A 43 3.72 -1.33 -17.60
CA VAL A 43 3.87 -2.45 -18.53
C VAL A 43 4.92 -3.49 -18.09
N ASP A 44 5.78 -3.15 -17.14
CA ASP A 44 6.79 -4.07 -16.59
C ASP A 44 6.19 -5.05 -15.57
N ILE A 45 5.06 -4.67 -14.98
CA ILE A 45 4.39 -5.39 -13.89
C ILE A 45 2.87 -5.58 -14.12
N PRO A 46 2.43 -5.96 -15.33
CA PRO A 46 1.01 -5.96 -15.70
C PRO A 46 0.16 -6.90 -14.83
N ASP A 47 0.75 -8.02 -14.40
CA ASP A 47 0.20 -9.02 -13.48
C ASP A 47 0.00 -8.51 -12.05
N LEU A 48 0.70 -7.45 -11.65
CA LEU A 48 0.61 -6.86 -10.32
C LEU A 48 -0.33 -5.65 -10.28
N LEU A 49 -0.61 -5.00 -11.41
CA LEU A 49 -1.37 -3.75 -11.45
C LEU A 49 -2.77 -3.86 -10.83
N GLY A 50 -3.42 -5.01 -10.96
CA GLY A 50 -4.72 -5.26 -10.33
C GLY A 50 -4.68 -5.14 -8.80
N PHE A 51 -3.51 -5.39 -8.19
CA PHE A 51 -3.28 -5.38 -6.74
C PHE A 51 -2.56 -4.12 -6.23
N VAL A 52 -2.26 -3.15 -7.11
CA VAL A 52 -1.49 -1.95 -6.78
C VAL A 52 -2.40 -0.75 -6.61
N ASN A 53 -2.18 0.01 -5.53
CA ASN A 53 -2.72 1.36 -5.39
C ASN A 53 -1.58 2.38 -5.44
N ILE A 54 -1.83 3.54 -6.07
CA ILE A 54 -0.90 4.67 -6.05
C ILE A 54 -1.56 5.82 -5.29
N PHE A 55 -0.83 6.36 -4.33
CA PHE A 55 -1.28 7.48 -3.50
C PHE A 55 -0.49 8.75 -3.82
N GLU A 56 -1.18 9.88 -3.84
CA GLU A 56 -0.56 11.20 -3.74
C GLU A 56 -0.61 11.66 -2.29
N VAL A 57 0.55 12.04 -1.76
CA VAL A 57 0.66 12.61 -0.42
C VAL A 57 0.12 14.04 -0.46
N GLN A 58 -0.80 14.36 0.45
CA GLN A 58 -1.27 15.71 0.70
C GLN A 58 -0.73 16.14 2.06
N GLU A 59 -0.16 17.34 2.15
CA GLU A 59 0.41 17.86 3.38
C GLU A 59 -0.55 18.84 4.09
N GLY A 60 -0.53 18.81 5.42
CA GLY A 60 -1.23 19.76 6.29
C GLY A 60 -2.77 19.64 6.38
N PRO A 61 -3.34 18.75 7.23
CA PRO A 61 -2.74 17.57 7.86
C PRO A 61 -2.46 16.46 6.83
N ARG A 62 -1.48 15.59 7.10
CA ARG A 62 -1.07 14.56 6.13
C ARG A 62 -2.19 13.55 5.86
N ASP A 63 -2.55 13.40 4.59
CA ASP A 63 -3.49 12.40 4.08
C ASP A 63 -3.04 11.90 2.70
N PHE A 64 -3.71 10.88 2.19
CA PHE A 64 -3.29 10.13 1.00
C PHE A 64 -4.45 10.04 0.03
N LYS A 65 -4.34 10.72 -1.11
CA LYS A 65 -5.35 10.69 -2.17
C LYS A 65 -5.05 9.53 -3.13
N VAL A 66 -6.03 8.66 -3.37
CA VAL A 66 -5.87 7.54 -4.29
C VAL A 66 -5.85 8.05 -5.73
N ARG A 67 -4.73 7.88 -6.43
CA ARG A 67 -4.55 8.25 -7.85
C ARG A 67 -4.74 7.06 -8.79
N LEU A 68 -4.49 5.85 -8.30
CA LEU A 68 -4.77 4.60 -8.99
C LEU A 68 -5.30 3.62 -7.97
N ASN A 69 -6.41 2.98 -8.30
CA ASN A 69 -6.97 1.87 -7.55
C ASN A 69 -6.91 0.61 -8.41
N GLY A 70 -6.18 -0.41 -7.96
CA GLY A 70 -6.06 -1.67 -8.70
C GLY A 70 -7.41 -2.36 -8.84
N SER A 71 -7.67 -3.03 -9.96
CA SER A 71 -8.97 -3.65 -10.23
C SER A 71 -9.35 -4.75 -9.24
N GLU A 72 -8.38 -5.59 -8.86
CA GLU A 72 -8.57 -6.65 -7.85
C GLU A 72 -8.81 -6.04 -6.47
N VAL A 73 -8.13 -4.93 -6.15
CA VAL A 73 -8.39 -4.17 -4.93
C VAL A 73 -9.80 -3.59 -4.96
N ALA A 74 -10.24 -3.00 -6.08
CA ALA A 74 -11.57 -2.45 -6.23
C ALA A 74 -12.67 -3.52 -6.04
N GLU A 75 -12.48 -4.72 -6.60
CA GLU A 75 -13.39 -5.86 -6.41
C GLU A 75 -13.40 -6.34 -4.96
N MET A 76 -12.23 -6.43 -4.35
CA MET A 76 -12.05 -6.80 -2.94
C MET A 76 -12.69 -5.78 -1.99
N LEU A 77 -12.64 -4.49 -2.31
CA LEU A 77 -13.34 -3.43 -1.58
C LEU A 77 -14.83 -3.33 -1.95
N GLY A 78 -15.25 -3.95 -3.05
CA GLY A 78 -16.59 -3.83 -3.63
C GLY A 78 -16.90 -2.46 -4.25
N ARG A 79 -15.89 -1.59 -4.43
CA ARG A 79 -16.04 -0.24 -4.97
C ARG A 79 -14.72 0.32 -5.47
N ASP A 80 -14.80 1.20 -6.47
CA ASP A 80 -13.67 2.05 -6.84
C ASP A 80 -13.51 3.19 -5.83
N ILE A 81 -12.27 3.38 -5.37
CA ILE A 81 -11.87 4.43 -4.44
C ILE A 81 -10.97 5.49 -5.08
N THR A 82 -10.75 5.43 -6.39
CA THR A 82 -9.99 6.45 -7.12
C THR A 82 -10.53 7.86 -6.82
N GLY A 83 -9.63 8.80 -6.53
CA GLY A 83 -9.94 10.18 -6.18
C GLY A 83 -10.34 10.42 -4.72
N LYS A 84 -10.61 9.37 -3.94
CA LYS A 84 -10.92 9.47 -2.50
C LYS A 84 -9.65 9.61 -1.65
N TYR A 85 -9.84 10.02 -0.41
CA TYR A 85 -8.79 10.09 0.61
C TYR A 85 -8.81 8.83 1.45
N CYS A 86 -7.64 8.31 1.84
CA CYS A 86 -7.55 7.13 2.69
C CYS A 86 -8.29 7.32 4.02
N SER A 87 -8.28 8.53 4.59
CA SER A 87 -9.03 8.87 5.80
C SER A 87 -10.57 8.70 5.68
N THR A 88 -11.11 8.71 4.47
CA THR A 88 -12.56 8.51 4.22
C THR A 88 -12.90 7.10 3.77
N VAL A 89 -11.89 6.29 3.44
CA VAL A 89 -12.05 4.92 2.93
C VAL A 89 -11.76 3.88 4.00
N ILE A 90 -10.69 4.10 4.78
CA ILE A 90 -10.19 3.16 5.77
C ILE A 90 -10.61 3.67 7.15
N SER A 91 -11.24 2.80 7.94
CA SER A 91 -11.76 3.13 9.26
C SER A 91 -11.26 2.15 10.32
N GLY A 92 -11.55 2.46 11.58
CA GLY A 92 -11.22 1.59 12.71
C GLY A 92 -9.71 1.37 12.91
N PRO A 93 -9.31 0.23 13.52
CA PRO A 93 -7.92 -0.07 13.81
C PRO A 93 -7.01 -0.11 12.57
N ASP A 94 -7.55 -0.47 11.39
CA ASP A 94 -6.76 -0.54 10.16
C ASP A 94 -6.42 0.84 9.60
N ALA A 95 -7.24 1.87 9.88
CA ALA A 95 -6.90 3.25 9.51
C ALA A 95 -5.57 3.69 10.15
N VAL A 96 -5.38 3.35 11.43
CA VAL A 96 -4.15 3.66 12.18
C VAL A 96 -2.96 2.89 11.60
N ARG A 97 -3.11 1.59 11.30
CA ARG A 97 -2.04 0.76 10.73
C ARG A 97 -1.63 1.21 9.34
N CYS A 98 -2.60 1.43 8.44
CA CYS A 98 -2.35 1.92 7.09
C CYS A 98 -1.68 3.29 7.13
N LYS A 99 -2.19 4.22 7.96
CA LYS A 99 -1.58 5.55 8.08
C LYS A 99 -0.14 5.46 8.57
N MET A 100 0.13 4.66 9.60
CA MET A 100 1.49 4.45 10.12
C MET A 100 2.43 3.90 9.03
N ALA A 101 1.98 2.90 8.26
CA ALA A 101 2.77 2.33 7.17
C ALA A 101 3.06 3.37 6.08
N PHE A 102 2.06 4.17 5.70
CA PHE A 102 2.24 5.23 4.70
C PHE A 102 3.17 6.33 5.19
N ASP A 103 3.03 6.78 6.44
CA ASP A 103 3.93 7.77 7.05
C ASP A 103 5.38 7.25 7.06
N ILE A 104 5.60 5.99 7.43
CA ILE A 104 6.93 5.36 7.36
C ILE A 104 7.51 5.39 5.95
N CYS A 105 6.72 5.00 4.94
CA CYS A 105 7.16 5.02 3.55
C CYS A 105 7.57 6.43 3.09
N VAL A 106 6.79 7.46 3.47
CA VAL A 106 7.07 8.86 3.12
C VAL A 106 8.30 9.39 3.86
N ASP A 107 8.37 9.18 5.17
CA ASP A 107 9.39 9.80 6.02
C ASP A 107 10.75 9.10 5.88
N ARG A 108 10.77 7.81 5.55
CA ARG A 108 12.01 7.00 5.46
C ARG A 108 12.41 6.65 4.03
N CYS A 109 11.57 6.95 3.04
CA CYS A 109 11.78 6.54 1.66
C CYS A 109 12.05 5.03 1.52
N SER A 110 11.38 4.20 2.34
CA SER A 110 11.64 2.76 2.44
C SER A 110 10.34 1.95 2.33
N PRO A 111 10.35 0.76 1.71
CA PRO A 111 9.20 -0.13 1.72
C PRO A 111 8.83 -0.58 3.13
N ALA A 112 7.54 -0.68 3.41
CA ALA A 112 7.00 -1.24 4.63
C ALA A 112 6.04 -2.39 4.28
N ILE A 113 6.07 -3.46 5.08
CA ILE A 113 5.09 -4.53 5.04
C ILE A 113 4.21 -4.39 6.27
N VAL A 114 2.90 -4.46 6.06
CA VAL A 114 1.92 -4.41 7.13
C VAL A 114 0.85 -5.46 6.85
N GLU A 115 0.45 -6.17 7.90
CA GLU A 115 -0.73 -7.02 7.88
C GLU A 115 -1.91 -6.21 8.44
N THR A 116 -2.97 -6.11 7.66
CA THR A 116 -4.20 -5.40 8.01
C THR A 116 -5.40 -6.28 7.72
N SER A 117 -6.52 -6.02 8.41
CA SER A 117 -7.80 -6.63 8.03
C SER A 117 -8.48 -5.81 6.93
N LEU A 118 -9.56 -6.35 6.38
CA LEU A 118 -10.46 -5.61 5.47
C LEU A 118 -11.82 -5.36 6.12
N ALA A 119 -11.90 -5.39 7.46
CA ALA A 119 -13.16 -5.23 8.19
C ALA A 119 -13.88 -3.90 7.88
N PHE A 120 -13.15 -2.88 7.42
CA PHE A 120 -13.70 -1.60 6.94
C PHE A 120 -14.45 -1.68 5.59
N CYS A 121 -14.53 -2.86 4.97
CA CYS A 121 -15.20 -3.07 3.68
C CYS A 121 -16.69 -3.42 3.82
N ASP A 122 -17.23 -3.49 5.05
CA ASP A 122 -18.63 -3.82 5.35
C ASP A 122 -19.12 -5.12 4.67
N LYS A 123 -18.21 -6.07 4.43
CA LYS A 123 -18.51 -7.38 3.84
C LYS A 123 -18.81 -8.38 4.96
N PRO A 124 -19.97 -9.07 4.96
CA PRO A 124 -20.42 -9.89 6.09
C PRO A 124 -19.55 -11.12 6.38
N TYR A 125 -18.62 -11.46 5.49
CA TYR A 125 -17.69 -12.58 5.59
C TYR A 125 -16.25 -12.15 5.89
N ILE A 126 -16.00 -10.85 6.09
CA ILE A 126 -14.70 -10.30 6.48
C ILE A 126 -14.87 -9.76 7.91
N ALA A 127 -14.34 -10.51 8.88
CA ALA A 127 -14.41 -10.20 10.31
C ALA A 127 -13.18 -9.41 10.79
#